data_AF-A0A961EI98-F1
#
_entry.id   AF-A0A961EI98-F1
#
_cell.length_a   1.000
_cell.length_b   1.000
_cell.length_c   1.000
_cell.angle_alpha   90.00
_cell.angle_beta   90.00
_cell.angle_gamma   90.00
#
_symmetry.space_group_name_H-M   'P 1'
#
loop_
_entity.id
_entity.type
_entity.pdbx_description
1 polymer ?
#
loop_
_entity_poly.entity_id
_entity_poly.type
_entity_poly.pdbx_seq_one_letter_code
_entity_poly.pdbx_strand_id
1 'polypeptide(L)' 'YRARLYPDDRFHQPSVAAAKRWADQNEVHLVDIGEIAQRGLDEGWVNPDGMHWGWQTHEQIGGMVAVAVQQASLPC' A
#
# COMPACT_ATOMS: atom_id res chain seq x y z
N TYR A 1 9.04 -2.86 10.62
CA TYR A 1 9.27 -1.73 11.53
C TYR A 1 8.13 -1.66 12.56
N ARG A 2 8.41 -1.58 13.88
CA ARG A 2 7.37 -1.46 14.93
C ARG A 2 7.21 0.00 15.32
N ALA A 3 6.25 0.68 14.73
CA ALA A 3 5.93 2.05 15.13
C ALA A 3 5.57 2.07 16.62
N ARG A 4 6.22 2.94 17.40
CA ARG A 4 5.95 3.02 18.85
C ARG A 4 4.48 3.36 19.13
N LEU A 5 3.85 4.12 18.25
CA LEU A 5 2.44 4.50 18.32
C LEU A 5 1.49 3.43 17.75
N TYR A 6 2.01 2.47 16.98
CA TYR A 6 1.25 1.38 16.36
C TYR A 6 1.99 0.05 16.57
N PRO A 7 1.98 -0.47 17.80
CA PRO A 7 2.88 -1.54 18.22
C PRO A 7 2.45 -2.94 17.74
N ASP A 8 1.33 -3.04 17.05
CA ASP A 8 0.65 -4.30 16.75
C ASP A 8 0.26 -4.37 15.27
N ASP A 9 0.68 -5.44 14.61
CA ASP A 9 0.38 -5.80 13.23
C ASP A 9 -0.44 -7.11 13.13
N ARG A 10 -0.98 -7.63 14.24
CA ARG A 10 -1.71 -8.91 14.28
C ARG A 10 -2.86 -9.02 13.28
N PHE A 11 -3.45 -7.88 12.92
CA PHE A 11 -4.55 -7.81 11.95
C PHE A 11 -4.08 -7.50 10.53
N HIS A 12 -2.81 -7.15 10.31
CA HIS A 12 -2.33 -6.74 8.99
C HIS A 12 -2.50 -7.84 7.94
N GLN A 13 -1.95 -9.04 8.18
CA GLN A 13 -2.08 -10.17 7.26
C GLN A 13 -3.55 -10.55 6.95
N PRO A 14 -4.44 -10.76 7.94
CA PRO A 14 -5.83 -11.06 7.63
C PRO A 14 -6.57 -9.91 6.93
N SER A 15 -6.24 -8.64 7.23
CA SER A 15 -6.80 -7.48 6.52
C SER A 15 -6.36 -7.42 5.05
N VAL A 16 -5.07 -7.65 4.76
CA VAL A 16 -4.55 -7.71 3.38
C VAL A 16 -5.25 -8.84 2.61
N ALA A 17 -5.37 -10.02 3.21
CA ALA A 17 -6.04 -11.15 2.58
C ALA A 17 -7.53 -10.87 2.34
N ALA A 18 -8.21 -10.17 3.26
CA ALA A 18 -9.60 -9.77 3.09
C ALA A 18 -9.78 -8.74 1.95
N ALA A 19 -8.90 -7.74 1.87
CA ALA A 19 -8.92 -6.75 0.80
C ALA A 19 -8.71 -7.39 -0.58
N LYS A 20 -7.74 -8.31 -0.70
CA LYS A 20 -7.49 -9.07 -1.93
C LYS A 20 -8.70 -9.90 -2.36
N ARG A 21 -9.31 -10.63 -1.42
CA ARG A 21 -10.53 -11.42 -1.70
C ARG A 21 -11.69 -10.54 -2.15
N TRP A 22 -11.90 -9.41 -1.48
CA TRP A 22 -12.98 -8.49 -1.85
C TRP A 22 -12.76 -7.91 -3.25
N ALA A 23 -11.52 -7.51 -3.57
CA ALA A 23 -11.19 -6.97 -4.88
C ALA A 23 -11.46 -7.98 -6.01
N ASP A 24 -11.00 -9.22 -5.83
CA ASP A 24 -11.23 -10.34 -6.75
C ASP A 24 -12.73 -10.61 -6.96
N GLN A 25 -13.50 -10.69 -5.87
CA GLN A 25 -14.95 -10.94 -5.92
C GLN A 25 -15.77 -9.84 -6.59
N ASN A 26 -15.27 -8.60 -6.62
CA ASN A 26 -15.98 -7.44 -7.14
C ASN A 26 -15.36 -6.90 -8.43
N GLU A 27 -14.42 -7.64 -9.02
CA GLU A 27 -13.71 -7.23 -10.25
C GLU A 27 -13.07 -5.84 -10.13
N VAL A 28 -12.63 -5.49 -8.90
CA VAL A 28 -11.97 -4.22 -8.62
C VAL A 28 -10.47 -4.40 -8.77
N HIS A 29 -9.84 -3.56 -9.59
CA HIS A 29 -8.39 -3.56 -9.71
C HIS A 29 -7.74 -3.05 -8.40
N LEU A 30 -7.05 -3.94 -7.68
CA LEU A 30 -6.33 -3.61 -6.45
C LEU A 30 -4.89 -3.23 -6.75
N VAL A 31 -4.49 -2.02 -6.36
CA VAL A 31 -3.08 -1.61 -6.34
C VAL A 31 -2.44 -2.12 -5.05
N ASP A 32 -1.68 -3.21 -5.13
CA ASP A 32 -0.97 -3.79 -3.98
C ASP A 32 0.31 -2.97 -3.69
N ILE A 33 0.24 -2.13 -2.67
CA ILE A 33 1.32 -1.25 -2.24
C ILE A 33 2.25 -1.87 -1.20
N GLY A 34 2.01 -3.12 -0.78
CA GLY A 34 2.66 -3.71 0.40
C GLY A 34 4.19 -3.73 0.31
N GLU A 35 4.74 -4.05 -0.86
CA GLU A 35 6.18 -4.08 -1.08
C GLU A 35 6.80 -2.67 -0.97
N ILE A 36 6.22 -1.67 -1.64
CA ILE A 36 6.74 -0.30 -1.63
C ILE A 36 6.61 0.34 -0.25
N ALA A 37 5.50 0.10 0.44
CA ALA A 37 5.31 0.55 1.82
C ALA A 37 6.35 -0.06 2.76
N GLN A 38 6.63 -1.37 2.62
CA GLN A 38 7.65 -2.05 3.43
C GLN A 38 9.06 -1.54 3.12
N ARG A 39 9.39 -1.36 1.83
CA ARG A 39 10.66 -0.76 1.41
C ARG A 39 10.85 0.64 1.98
N GLY A 40 9.82 1.47 1.94
CA GLY A 40 9.85 2.81 2.54
C GLY A 40 10.16 2.78 4.04
N LEU A 41 9.58 1.81 4.78
CA LEU A 41 9.90 1.59 6.18
C LEU A 41 11.36 1.15 6.39
N ASP A 42 11.85 0.24 5.57
CA ASP A 42 13.21 -0.30 5.67
C ASP A 42 14.28 0.75 5.31
N GLU A 43 13.99 1.63 4.37
CA GLU A 43 14.88 2.71 3.91
C GLU A 43 14.71 4.03 4.69
N GLY A 44 13.77 4.08 5.63
CA GLY A 44 13.52 5.25 6.47
C GLY A 44 12.80 6.41 5.75
N TRP A 45 12.15 6.14 4.62
CA TRP A 45 11.29 7.09 3.89
C TRP A 45 9.91 7.20 4.53
N VAL A 46 9.91 7.50 5.82
CA VAL A 46 8.72 7.49 6.68
C VAL A 46 8.71 8.69 7.58
N ASN A 47 7.53 9.07 8.02
CA ASN A 47 7.38 10.06 9.06
C ASN A 47 7.93 9.52 10.39
N PRO A 48 8.37 10.41 11.30
CA PRO A 48 8.89 10.00 12.60
C PRO A 48 7.92 9.20 13.48
N ASP A 49 6.63 9.18 13.13
CA ASP A 49 5.61 8.39 13.83
C ASP A 49 5.70 6.88 13.54
N GLY A 50 6.41 6.49 12.48
CA GLY A 50 6.66 5.10 12.16
C GLY A 50 5.58 4.39 11.36
N MET A 51 4.55 5.10 10.92
CA MET A 51 3.43 4.54 10.14
C MET A 51 3.19 5.31 8.85
N HIS A 52 3.22 6.64 8.91
CA HIS A 52 2.93 7.46 7.75
C HIS A 52 4.13 7.50 6.82
N TRP A 53 3.84 7.49 5.52
CA TRP A 53 4.85 7.53 4.48
C TRP A 53 5.51 8.90 4.39
N GLY A 54 6.80 8.90 4.07
CA GLY A 54 7.50 10.09 3.59
C GLY A 54 7.24 10.32 2.11
N TRP A 55 7.74 11.44 1.58
CA TRP A 55 7.45 11.86 0.21
C TRP A 55 7.86 10.85 -0.87
N GLN A 56 9.01 10.20 -0.72
CA GLN A 56 9.49 9.21 -1.69
C GLN A 56 8.52 8.02 -1.84
N THR A 57 8.04 7.49 -0.71
CA THR A 57 7.06 6.39 -0.69
C THR A 57 5.73 6.83 -1.31
N HIS A 58 5.29 8.06 -1.03
CA HIS A 58 4.11 8.66 -1.67
C HIS A 58 4.26 8.77 -3.20
N GLU A 59 5.41 9.21 -3.69
CA GLU A 59 5.68 9.34 -5.13
C GLU A 59 5.62 7.99 -5.83
N GLN A 60 6.28 6.96 -5.28
CA GLN A 60 6.28 5.62 -5.86
C GLN A 60 4.88 4.99 -5.91
N ILE A 61 4.13 5.07 -4.81
CA ILE A 61 2.74 4.58 -4.75
C ILE A 61 1.86 5.39 -5.71
N GLY A 62 2.04 6.70 -5.78
CA GLY A 62 1.32 7.57 -6.74
C GLY A 62 1.54 7.14 -8.18
N GLY A 63 2.77 6.78 -8.56
CA GLY A 63 3.09 6.23 -9.87
C GLY A 63 2.36 4.91 -10.15
N MET A 64 2.31 3.99 -9.19
CA MET A 64 1.56 2.73 -9.33
C MET A 64 0.06 2.99 -9.55
N VAL A 65 -0.53 3.91 -8.77
CA VAL A 65 -1.94 4.29 -8.91
C VAL A 65 -2.21 4.93 -10.27
N ALA A 66 -1.34 5.83 -10.74
CA ALA A 66 -1.49 6.46 -12.05
C ALA A 66 -1.50 5.42 -13.19
N VAL A 67 -0.60 4.44 -13.16
CA VAL A 67 -0.58 3.33 -14.13
C VAL A 67 -1.88 2.52 -14.07
N ALA A 68 -2.33 2.15 -12.87
CA ALA A 68 -3.56 1.38 -12.69
C ALA A 68 -4.80 2.13 -13.21
N VAL A 69 -4.91 3.43 -12.91
CA VAL A 69 -6.00 4.28 -13.42
C VAL A 69 -5.95 4.37 -14.95
N GLN A 70 -4.75 4.52 -15.52
CA GLN A 70 -4.60 4.56 -16.97
C GLN A 70 -5.05 3.25 -17.61
N GLN A 71 -4.65 2.10 -17.08
CA GLN A 71 -5.07 0.78 -17.57
C GLN A 71 -6.58 0.57 -17.47
N ALA A 72 -7.18 0.98 -16.35
CA ALA A 72 -8.63 0.88 -16.14
C ALA A 72 -9.44 1.84 -17.03
N SER A 73 -8.81 2.89 -17.56
CA SER A 73 -9.45 3.89 -18.44
C SER A 73 -9.34 3.55 -19.93
N LEU A 74 -8.56 2.53 -20.31
CA LEU A 74 -8.46 2.11 -21.70
C LEU A 74 -9.71 1.31 -22.11
N PRO A 75 -10.32 1.60 -23.28
CA PRO A 75 -11.41 0.78 -23.78
C PRO A 75 -10.94 -0.65 -24.05
N CYS A 76 -11.84 -1.61 -23.80
CA CYS A 76 -11.67 -3.04 -24.00
C CYS A 76 -11.27 -3.42 -25.43
#